data_AF-A0A524HRC8-F1
#
_entry.id   AF-A0A524HRC8-F1
#
_cell.length_a   1.000
_cell.length_b   1.000
_cell.length_c   1.000
_cell.angle_alpha   90.00
_cell.angle_beta   90.00
_cell.angle_gamma   90.00
#
_symmetry.space_group_name_H-M   'P 1'
#
loop_
_entity.id
_entity.type
_entity.pdbx_description
1 polymer ?
#
loop_
_entity_poly.entity_id
_entity_poly.type
_entity_poly.pdbx_seq_one_letter_code
_entity_poly.pdbx_strand_id
1 'polypeptide(L)'
;MSTISNSRANAALWVVALLVVVGACRPPAGDTPQAEPVVAGQPPDAPMVRADSIPSERPQGRPDSAGYRSQYVPVELRSVAVQRVEADTLLIRLAGRPFLASATEPLAIIVMTVRPLGLLERTSSPEIYLNGRRIGDTWALDSMRLVAFLPDRGRLQPRNSVTVAWLDNEDGTMTRRPLTFTSQDLPQ
;
A
#
# COMPACT_ATOMS: atom_id res chain seq x y z
N MET A 1 -4.71 -53.12 6.55
CA MET A 1 -5.39 -52.44 7.68
C MET A 1 -4.41 -52.36 8.85
N SER A 2 -3.91 -51.16 9.14
CA SER A 2 -3.25 -50.81 10.40
C SER A 2 -3.19 -49.29 10.47
N THR A 3 -3.93 -48.73 11.42
CA THR A 3 -4.16 -47.31 11.66
C THR A 3 -3.23 -46.90 12.80
N ILE A 4 -2.41 -45.87 12.62
CA ILE A 4 -1.70 -45.22 13.74
C ILE A 4 -2.03 -43.74 13.72
N SER A 5 -2.86 -43.36 14.70
CA SER A 5 -3.31 -42.03 15.04
C SER A 5 -2.34 -41.43 16.06
N ASN A 6 -1.88 -40.20 15.85
CA ASN A 6 -1.15 -39.44 16.85
C ASN A 6 -1.82 -38.07 17.03
N SER A 7 -2.71 -38.01 18.02
CA SER A 7 -3.26 -36.79 18.59
C SER A 7 -2.36 -36.36 19.75
N ARG A 8 -1.82 -35.14 19.70
CA ARG A 8 -1.27 -34.48 20.88
C ARG A 8 -1.96 -33.13 21.05
N ALA A 9 -3.01 -33.16 21.86
CA ALA A 9 -3.49 -32.01 22.59
C ALA A 9 -2.36 -31.46 23.45
N ASN A 10 -2.11 -30.15 23.39
CA ASN A 10 -1.39 -29.47 24.44
C ASN A 10 -2.21 -28.26 24.87
N ALA A 11 -2.88 -28.44 26.00
CA ALA A 11 -3.53 -27.41 26.77
C ALA A 11 -2.46 -26.68 27.60
N ALA A 12 -2.52 -25.34 27.64
CA ALA A 12 -2.19 -24.56 28.82
C ALA A 12 -2.55 -23.09 28.57
N LEU A 13 -3.68 -22.68 29.14
CA LEU A 13 -3.91 -21.30 29.56
C LEU A 13 -2.81 -20.89 30.54
N TRP A 14 -2.30 -19.67 30.43
CA TRP A 14 -2.00 -18.83 31.60
C TRP A 14 -2.30 -17.36 31.28
N VAL A 15 -3.22 -16.81 32.07
CA VAL A 15 -3.58 -15.41 32.19
C VAL A 15 -2.58 -14.73 33.11
N VAL A 16 -2.05 -13.55 32.76
CA VAL A 16 -1.74 -12.50 33.75
C VAL A 16 -2.01 -11.13 33.12
N ALA A 17 -2.96 -10.42 33.72
CA ALA A 17 -3.21 -9.00 33.54
C ALA A 17 -2.19 -8.17 34.31
N LEU A 18 -1.81 -6.99 33.82
CA LEU A 18 -1.39 -5.90 34.70
C LEU A 18 -1.80 -4.53 34.13
N LEU A 19 -2.22 -3.70 35.08
CA LEU A 19 -2.96 -2.45 35.02
C LEU A 19 -2.01 -1.23 35.18
N VAL A 20 -2.50 -0.06 34.76
CA VAL A 20 -2.21 1.30 35.31
C VAL A 20 -0.86 1.89 34.86
N VAL A 21 -0.79 3.09 34.28
CA VAL A 21 -0.96 4.41 34.94
C VAL A 21 -1.59 5.45 34.00
N VAL A 22 -2.67 6.08 34.50
CA VAL A 22 -3.22 7.35 34.01
C VAL A 22 -2.32 8.48 34.54
N GLY A 23 -1.66 9.21 33.64
CA GLY A 23 -0.91 10.41 33.96
C GLY A 23 -1.55 11.63 33.32
N ALA A 24 -2.46 12.28 34.05
CA ALA A 24 -2.96 13.61 33.72
C ALA A 24 -2.02 14.66 34.33
N CYS A 25 -1.49 15.58 33.51
CA CYS A 25 -1.05 16.91 33.94
C CYS A 25 -1.25 17.90 32.78
N ARG A 26 -2.13 18.87 33.05
CA ARG A 26 -2.53 20.04 32.24
C ARG A 26 -1.62 21.25 32.61
N PRO A 27 -1.82 22.45 32.04
CA PRO A 27 -0.86 23.22 31.24
C PRO A 27 -0.21 24.39 32.03
N PRO A 28 0.56 25.27 31.34
CA PRO A 28 0.11 26.67 31.25
C PRO A 28 0.27 27.20 29.81
N ALA A 29 -0.75 27.82 29.19
CA ALA A 29 -1.09 29.25 29.34
C ALA A 29 0.16 30.14 29.22
N GLY A 30 0.47 30.53 27.98
CA GLY A 30 1.51 31.48 27.63
C GLY A 30 0.97 32.47 26.61
N ASP A 31 1.17 33.74 26.91
CA ASP A 31 0.43 34.89 26.42
C ASP A 31 0.55 35.19 24.93
N THR A 32 -0.50 35.86 24.46
CA THR A 32 -0.61 36.55 23.18
C THR A 32 0.30 37.78 23.16
N PRO A 33 1.02 38.03 22.06
CA PRO A 33 1.24 39.38 21.56
C PRO A 33 0.57 39.50 20.19
N GLN A 34 -0.52 40.26 20.12
CA GLN A 34 -0.48 41.66 19.69
C GLN A 34 -0.54 41.74 18.16
N ALA A 35 -1.77 41.93 17.69
CA ALA A 35 -2.06 42.40 16.35
C ALA A 35 -1.42 43.77 16.15
N GLU A 36 -0.65 43.92 15.07
CA GLU A 36 -0.35 45.22 14.47
C GLU A 36 -1.03 45.31 13.10
N PRO A 37 -1.72 46.42 12.79
CA PRO A 37 -2.42 46.59 11.53
C PRO A 37 -1.45 47.14 10.49
N VAL A 38 -0.96 46.30 9.58
CA VAL A 38 -0.21 46.78 8.42
C VAL A 38 -1.18 47.06 7.28
N VAL A 39 -1.63 48.31 7.26
CA VAL A 39 -1.87 49.18 6.11
C VAL A 39 -2.06 48.45 4.77
N ALA A 40 -3.31 48.40 4.31
CA ALA A 40 -3.66 48.08 2.95
C ALA A 40 -3.06 49.13 2.00
N GLY A 41 -1.92 48.80 1.39
CA GLY A 41 -1.39 49.51 0.23
C GLY A 41 -2.24 49.16 -0.98
N GLN A 42 -3.09 50.10 -1.40
CA GLN A 42 -3.82 50.02 -2.66
C GLN A 42 -2.82 50.19 -3.82
N PRO A 43 -2.64 49.19 -4.70
CA PRO A 43 -1.76 49.34 -5.84
C PRO A 43 -2.38 50.32 -6.87
N PRO A 44 -1.54 51.09 -7.60
CA PRO A 44 -1.99 52.09 -8.56
C PRO A 44 -2.74 51.46 -9.74
N ASP A 45 -3.78 52.17 -10.21
CA ASP A 45 -4.56 51.83 -11.41
C ASP A 45 -3.63 51.64 -12.62
N ALA A 46 -3.50 50.38 -13.06
CA ALA A 46 -2.84 50.04 -14.31
C ALA A 46 -3.82 50.25 -15.49
N PRO A 47 -3.36 50.78 -16.63
CA PRO A 47 -4.21 51.07 -17.77
C PRO A 47 -4.85 49.80 -18.32
N MET A 48 -6.18 49.81 -18.42
CA MET A 48 -6.99 48.72 -18.97
C MET A 48 -6.73 48.59 -20.47
N VAL A 49 -5.89 47.63 -20.87
CA VAL A 49 -5.72 47.23 -22.27
C VAL A 49 -6.99 46.50 -22.70
N ARG A 50 -7.71 47.05 -23.69
CA ARG A 50 -8.86 46.38 -24.31
C ARG A 50 -8.42 45.05 -24.89
N ALA A 51 -9.03 43.97 -24.41
CA ALA A 51 -8.91 42.66 -25.03
C ALA A 51 -9.68 42.69 -26.35
N ASP A 52 -8.96 42.85 -27.46
CA ASP A 52 -9.47 42.47 -28.76
C ASP A 52 -9.84 40.99 -28.73
N SER A 53 -11.03 40.71 -29.26
CA SER A 53 -11.69 39.42 -29.26
C SER A 53 -10.87 38.39 -30.06
N ILE A 54 -9.97 37.66 -29.41
CA ILE A 54 -9.41 36.43 -29.97
C ILE A 54 -10.50 35.35 -29.83
N PRO A 55 -10.96 34.71 -30.92
CA PRO A 55 -11.77 33.51 -30.83
C PRO A 55 -10.93 32.46 -30.10
N SER A 56 -11.21 32.26 -28.81
CA SER A 56 -10.71 31.10 -28.08
C SER A 56 -11.43 29.88 -28.61
N GLU A 57 -10.93 29.30 -29.70
CA GLU A 57 -11.08 27.87 -29.94
C GLU A 57 -10.45 27.17 -28.74
N ARG A 58 -11.28 26.87 -27.74
CA ARG A 58 -10.94 25.87 -26.74
C ARG A 58 -10.62 24.59 -27.52
N PRO A 59 -9.46 23.96 -27.33
CA PRO A 59 -9.33 22.56 -27.67
C PRO A 59 -10.38 21.81 -26.83
N GLN A 60 -11.53 21.50 -27.42
CA GLN A 60 -12.44 20.49 -26.90
C GLN A 60 -11.75 19.15 -27.09
N GLY A 61 -10.88 18.84 -26.14
CA GLY A 61 -10.18 17.58 -26.01
C GLY A 61 -9.83 17.41 -24.54
N ARG A 62 -10.87 17.37 -23.69
CA ARG A 62 -10.71 16.80 -22.35
C ARG A 62 -10.23 15.37 -22.59
N PRO A 63 -9.04 14.96 -22.13
CA PRO A 63 -8.68 13.56 -22.20
C PRO A 63 -9.76 12.80 -21.44
N ASP A 64 -10.37 11.85 -22.13
CA ASP A 64 -11.46 11.05 -21.60
C ASP A 64 -11.13 10.59 -20.18
N SER A 65 -12.03 10.86 -19.25
CA SER A 65 -11.99 10.39 -17.86
C SER A 65 -12.17 8.85 -17.75
N ALA A 66 -11.87 8.12 -18.83
CA ALA A 66 -11.89 6.67 -18.93
C ALA A 66 -10.85 6.01 -18.00
N GLY A 67 -9.84 6.75 -17.53
CA GLY A 67 -8.88 6.27 -16.53
C GLY A 67 -9.51 5.96 -15.16
N TYR A 68 -10.59 6.65 -14.78
CA TYR A 68 -11.19 6.56 -13.44
C TYR A 68 -12.04 5.29 -13.24
N ARG A 69 -12.54 4.68 -14.32
CA ARG A 69 -13.38 3.47 -14.22
C ARG A 69 -12.56 2.18 -14.16
N SER A 70 -11.25 2.24 -14.45
CA SER A 70 -10.39 1.06 -14.44
C SER A 70 -10.04 0.57 -13.03
N GLN A 71 -10.26 1.36 -11.99
CA GLN A 71 -9.97 0.96 -10.60
C GLN A 71 -11.06 0.08 -9.98
N TYR A 72 -12.25 -0.03 -10.60
CA TYR A 72 -13.38 -0.81 -10.09
C TYR A 72 -13.53 -2.19 -10.75
N VAL A 73 -12.51 -2.68 -11.45
CA VAL A 73 -12.47 -4.04 -11.99
C VAL A 73 -11.52 -4.91 -11.17
N PRO A 74 -11.77 -6.23 -11.10
CA PRO A 74 -10.85 -7.17 -10.49
C PRO A 74 -9.42 -7.06 -11.01
N VAL A 75 -8.46 -7.04 -10.09
CA VAL A 75 -7.03 -7.04 -10.41
C VAL A 75 -6.60 -8.48 -10.67
N GLU A 76 -6.57 -8.88 -11.94
CA GLU A 76 -6.11 -10.21 -12.33
C GLU A 76 -4.59 -10.29 -12.41
N LEU A 77 -4.03 -11.42 -11.98
CA LEU A 77 -2.60 -11.63 -11.86
C LEU A 77 -2.07 -12.51 -13.00
N ARG A 78 -0.91 -12.13 -13.54
CA ARG A 78 -0.19 -12.87 -14.57
C ARG A 78 0.84 -13.81 -13.97
N SER A 79 1.63 -13.34 -13.01
CA SER A 79 2.64 -14.14 -12.34
C SER A 79 2.91 -13.65 -10.92
N VAL A 80 3.43 -14.55 -10.10
CA VAL A 80 3.97 -14.26 -8.77
C VAL A 80 5.39 -14.82 -8.70
N ALA A 81 6.29 -14.07 -8.09
CA ALA A 81 7.65 -14.50 -7.80
C ALA A 81 8.00 -14.13 -6.35
N VAL A 82 8.80 -14.96 -5.69
CA VAL A 82 9.32 -14.68 -4.35
C VAL A 82 10.84 -14.57 -4.45
N GLN A 83 11.40 -13.52 -3.88
CA GLN A 83 12.85 -13.26 -3.92
C GLN A 83 13.37 -12.88 -2.54
N ARG A 84 14.64 -13.19 -2.27
CA ARG A 84 15.36 -12.65 -1.12
C ARG A 84 15.56 -11.15 -1.36
N VAL A 85 15.23 -10.32 -0.38
CA VAL A 85 15.34 -8.86 -0.54
C VAL A 85 16.79 -8.45 -0.80
N GLU A 86 17.76 -9.15 -0.20
CA GLU A 86 19.18 -8.86 -0.31
C GLU A 86 19.77 -9.14 -1.70
N ALA A 87 19.05 -9.87 -2.55
CA ALA A 87 19.51 -10.20 -3.91
C ALA A 87 19.37 -9.04 -4.90
N ASP A 88 18.61 -7.98 -4.57
CA ASP A 88 18.34 -6.85 -5.47
C ASP A 88 18.45 -5.51 -4.73
N THR A 89 19.32 -4.62 -5.23
CA THR A 89 19.55 -3.28 -4.66
C THR A 89 18.29 -2.40 -4.65
N LEU A 90 17.40 -2.55 -5.64
CA LEU A 90 16.14 -1.83 -5.68
C LEU A 90 15.19 -2.31 -4.57
N LEU A 91 15.13 -3.62 -4.31
CA LEU A 91 14.32 -4.19 -3.24
C LEU A 91 14.83 -3.75 -1.86
N ILE A 92 16.16 -3.77 -1.64
CA ILE A 92 16.79 -3.25 -0.42
C ILE A 92 16.37 -1.79 -0.17
N ARG A 93 16.43 -0.96 -1.21
CA ARG A 93 16.09 0.46 -1.10
C ARG A 93 14.61 0.69 -0.76
N LEU A 94 13.71 -0.09 -1.38
CA LEU A 94 12.27 0.04 -1.17
C LEU A 94 11.81 -0.49 0.19
N ALA A 95 12.37 -1.63 0.62
CA ALA A 95 12.09 -2.18 1.94
C ALA A 95 12.49 -1.19 3.05
N GLY A 96 13.61 -0.50 2.84
CA GLY A 96 14.07 0.55 3.74
C GLY A 96 14.79 -0.01 4.98
N ARG A 97 15.65 0.83 5.56
CA ARG A 97 16.49 0.44 6.71
C ARG A 97 15.71 -0.05 7.93
N PRO A 98 14.58 0.57 8.33
CA PRO A 98 13.84 0.12 9.52
C PRO A 98 13.32 -1.31 9.39
N PHE A 99 12.74 -1.65 8.23
CA PHE A 99 12.27 -3.00 7.93
C PHE A 99 13.43 -4.00 8.00
N LEU A 100 14.51 -3.72 7.26
CA LEU A 100 15.67 -4.60 7.16
C LEU A 100 16.38 -4.82 8.49
N ALA A 101 16.39 -3.82 9.38
CA ALA A 101 16.99 -3.95 10.71
C ALA A 101 16.24 -4.92 11.64
N SER A 102 14.95 -5.13 11.38
CA SER A 102 14.08 -6.00 12.18
C SER A 102 13.77 -7.36 11.53
N ALA A 103 13.99 -7.46 10.21
CA ALA A 103 13.74 -8.68 9.46
C ALA A 103 14.80 -9.75 9.76
N THR A 104 14.36 -11.00 9.87
CA THR A 104 15.27 -12.16 10.08
C THR A 104 15.60 -12.84 8.75
N GLU A 105 14.60 -12.93 7.88
CA GLU A 105 14.75 -13.54 6.56
C GLU A 105 13.84 -12.81 5.57
N PRO A 106 14.25 -11.60 5.13
CA PRO A 106 13.37 -10.73 4.38
C PRO A 106 13.11 -11.28 2.98
N LEU A 107 11.84 -11.43 2.64
CA LEU A 107 11.37 -11.87 1.33
C LEU A 107 10.54 -10.76 0.67
N ALA A 108 10.67 -10.64 -0.65
CA ALA A 108 9.80 -9.83 -1.48
C ALA A 108 8.84 -10.74 -2.25
N ILE A 109 7.54 -10.48 -2.15
CA ILE A 109 6.53 -11.06 -3.03
C ILE A 109 6.29 -10.06 -4.15
N ILE A 110 6.70 -10.42 -5.36
CA ILE A 110 6.56 -9.59 -6.56
C ILE A 110 5.42 -10.16 -7.39
N VAL A 111 4.45 -9.31 -7.71
CA VAL A 111 3.25 -9.68 -8.46
C VAL A 111 3.21 -8.88 -9.75
N MET A 112 3.01 -9.58 -10.87
CA MET A 112 2.73 -8.97 -12.17
C MET A 112 1.24 -9.07 -12.46
N THR A 113 0.58 -7.95 -12.78
CA THR A 113 -0.83 -7.92 -13.15
C THR A 113 -1.02 -8.25 -14.63
N VAL A 114 -2.23 -8.66 -15.01
CA VAL A 114 -2.58 -8.90 -16.43
C VAL A 114 -2.74 -7.60 -17.19
N ARG A 115 -3.30 -6.58 -16.52
CA ARG A 115 -3.56 -5.24 -17.06
C ARG A 115 -2.87 -4.18 -16.18
N PRO A 116 -2.49 -3.02 -16.75
CA PRO A 116 -2.02 -1.89 -15.96
C PRO A 116 -3.04 -1.49 -14.89
N LEU A 117 -2.54 -1.12 -13.70
CA LEU A 117 -3.29 -0.63 -12.55
C LEU A 117 -3.86 0.78 -12.77
N GLY A 118 -3.59 1.41 -13.92
CA GLY A 118 -4.05 2.77 -14.19
C GLY A 118 -3.30 3.81 -13.37
N LEU A 119 -3.97 4.94 -13.09
CA LEU A 119 -3.40 6.01 -12.28
C LEU A 119 -3.48 5.62 -10.81
N LEU A 120 -2.32 5.45 -10.18
CA LEU A 120 -2.20 5.19 -8.75
C LEU A 120 -2.43 6.51 -8.00
N GLU A 121 -3.70 6.85 -7.74
CA GLU A 121 -4.03 8.05 -6.97
C GLU A 121 -3.58 7.89 -5.52
N ARG A 122 -3.25 9.00 -4.85
CA ARG A 122 -2.74 8.97 -3.47
C ARG A 122 -3.72 8.40 -2.44
N THR A 123 -5.01 8.34 -2.77
CA THR A 123 -6.09 7.98 -1.84
C THR A 123 -6.58 6.54 -1.98
N SER A 124 -6.20 5.83 -3.05
CA SER A 124 -6.47 4.40 -3.19
C SER A 124 -5.21 3.71 -3.70
N SER A 125 -4.78 2.66 -3.00
CA SER A 125 -3.58 1.91 -3.36
C SER A 125 -3.91 0.42 -3.45
N PRO A 126 -3.40 -0.27 -4.48
CA PRO A 126 -3.54 -1.71 -4.57
C PRO A 126 -2.68 -2.37 -3.50
N GLU A 127 -3.21 -3.43 -2.89
CA GLU A 127 -2.56 -4.16 -1.82
C GLU A 127 -2.45 -5.64 -2.16
N ILE A 128 -1.31 -6.23 -1.81
CA ILE A 128 -1.10 -7.66 -1.92
C ILE A 128 -1.61 -8.34 -0.64
N TYR A 129 -2.38 -9.41 -0.84
CA TYR A 129 -2.88 -10.29 0.21
C TYR A 129 -2.22 -11.66 0.05
N LEU A 130 -1.72 -12.18 1.16
CA LEU A 130 -1.15 -13.51 1.27
C LEU A 130 -2.05 -14.38 2.13
N ASN A 131 -2.53 -15.50 1.57
CA ASN A 131 -3.42 -16.44 2.26
C ASN A 131 -4.67 -15.75 2.83
N GLY A 132 -5.22 -14.78 2.07
CA GLY A 132 -6.38 -13.98 2.48
C GLY A 132 -6.09 -12.89 3.51
N ARG A 133 -4.83 -12.68 3.91
CA ARG A 133 -4.43 -11.65 4.87
C ARG A 133 -3.59 -10.58 4.18
N ARG A 134 -3.97 -9.31 4.33
CA ARG A 134 -3.19 -8.18 3.83
C ARG A 134 -1.75 -8.26 4.34
N ILE A 135 -0.78 -8.07 3.44
CA ILE A 135 0.63 -8.03 3.84
C ILE A 135 0.94 -6.67 4.48
N GLY A 136 0.53 -5.59 3.82
CA GLY A 136 0.89 -4.20 4.16
C GLY A 136 2.07 -3.71 3.33
N ASP A 137 2.24 -2.39 3.26
CA ASP A 137 3.34 -1.71 2.59
C ASP A 137 3.60 -2.21 1.16
N THR A 138 2.52 -2.34 0.38
CA THR A 138 2.60 -2.68 -1.05
C THR A 138 3.12 -1.48 -1.85
N TRP A 139 4.18 -1.69 -2.62
CA TRP A 139 4.73 -0.70 -3.54
C TRP A 139 4.38 -1.05 -4.98
N ALA A 140 3.99 -0.06 -5.77
CA ALA A 140 3.97 -0.20 -7.21
C ALA A 140 5.33 0.17 -7.80
N LEU A 141 5.98 -0.79 -8.44
CA LEU A 141 7.27 -0.59 -9.12
C LEU A 141 7.09 0.07 -10.48
N ASP A 142 6.02 -0.30 -11.17
CA ASP A 142 5.58 0.24 -12.44
C ASP A 142 4.05 0.07 -12.56
N SER A 143 3.48 0.41 -13.71
CA SER A 143 2.02 0.32 -13.92
C SER A 143 1.44 -1.10 -13.83
N MET A 144 2.25 -2.16 -13.87
CA MET A 144 1.82 -3.56 -13.86
C MET A 144 2.42 -4.39 -12.73
N ARG A 145 3.36 -3.83 -11.96
CA ARG A 145 4.16 -4.61 -11.02
C ARG A 145 4.03 -4.06 -9.61
N LEU A 146 3.65 -4.96 -8.70
CA LEU A 146 3.55 -4.70 -7.27
C LEU A 146 4.59 -5.51 -6.52
N VAL A 147 5.04 -4.99 -5.39
CA VAL A 147 5.89 -5.70 -4.44
C VAL A 147 5.43 -5.45 -3.02
N ALA A 148 5.43 -6.50 -2.21
CA ALA A 148 5.24 -6.41 -0.76
C ALA A 148 6.32 -7.22 -0.05
N PHE A 149 6.67 -6.81 1.16
CA PHE A 149 7.79 -7.36 1.91
C PHE A 149 7.31 -8.18 3.12
N LEU A 150 7.97 -9.32 3.34
CA LEU A 150 7.78 -10.17 4.51
C LEU A 150 9.07 -10.18 5.33
N PRO A 151 9.02 -9.92 6.65
CA PRO A 151 10.23 -9.88 7.49
C PRO A 151 10.83 -11.26 7.77
N ASP A 152 10.01 -12.31 7.63
CA ASP A 152 10.37 -13.70 7.87
C ASP A 152 9.40 -14.65 7.13
N ARG A 153 9.68 -15.96 7.22
CA ARG A 153 8.84 -17.03 6.65
C ARG A 153 7.64 -17.43 7.53
N GLY A 154 7.43 -16.82 8.69
CA GLY A 154 6.44 -17.25 9.69
C GLY A 154 4.98 -17.15 9.23
N ARG A 155 4.71 -16.30 8.22
CA ARG A 155 3.38 -16.19 7.58
C ARG A 155 3.18 -17.15 6.40
N LEU A 156 4.22 -17.86 5.97
CA LEU A 156 4.17 -18.77 4.84
C LEU A 156 3.58 -20.13 5.24
N GLN A 157 2.79 -20.69 4.34
CA GLN A 157 2.24 -22.04 4.42
C GLN A 157 2.93 -22.94 3.38
N PRO A 158 2.76 -24.28 3.44
CA PRO A 158 3.29 -25.18 2.41
C PRO A 158 2.83 -24.83 0.99
N ARG A 159 1.61 -24.30 0.87
CA ARG A 159 1.04 -23.73 -0.34
C ARG A 159 0.42 -22.38 -0.02
N ASN A 160 0.91 -21.33 -0.67
CA ASN A 160 0.48 -19.96 -0.46
C ASN A 160 -0.40 -19.48 -1.60
N SER A 161 -1.41 -18.68 -1.28
CA SER A 161 -2.30 -18.03 -2.23
C SER A 161 -2.05 -16.52 -2.21
N VAL A 162 -1.95 -15.91 -3.39
CA VAL A 162 -1.71 -14.47 -3.56
C VAL A 162 -2.84 -13.85 -4.36
N THR A 163 -3.41 -12.80 -3.80
CA THR A 163 -4.41 -11.94 -4.44
C THR A 163 -4.01 -10.48 -4.30
N VAL A 164 -4.63 -9.62 -5.11
CA VAL A 164 -4.51 -8.17 -5.06
C VAL A 164 -5.90 -7.57 -5.09
N ALA A 165 -6.08 -6.48 -4.34
CA ALA A 165 -7.29 -5.67 -4.37
C ALA A 165 -6.96 -4.19 -4.12
N TRP A 166 -7.84 -3.29 -4.51
CA TRP A 166 -7.78 -1.87 -4.14
C TRP A 166 -8.44 -1.67 -2.78
N LEU A 167 -7.75 -0.97 -1.88
CA LEU A 167 -8.19 -0.79 -0.48
C LEU A 167 -9.55 -0.11 -0.32
N ASP A 168 -9.93 0.77 -1.24
CA ASP A 168 -11.22 1.48 -1.18
C ASP A 168 -12.40 0.66 -1.73
N ASN A 169 -12.13 -0.48 -2.37
CA ASN A 169 -13.14 -1.39 -2.89
C ASN A 169 -12.61 -2.83 -3.00
N GLU A 170 -12.25 -3.43 -1.87
CA GLU A 170 -11.65 -4.77 -1.84
C GLU A 170 -12.57 -5.80 -2.49
N ASP A 171 -13.85 -5.82 -2.11
CA ASP A 171 -14.85 -6.79 -2.59
C ASP A 171 -15.05 -6.75 -4.11
N GLY A 172 -15.04 -5.55 -4.71
CA GLY A 172 -15.25 -5.39 -6.14
C GLY A 172 -13.99 -5.61 -6.99
N THR A 173 -12.80 -5.52 -6.39
CA THR A 173 -11.52 -5.48 -7.11
C THR A 173 -10.57 -6.62 -6.78
N MET A 174 -10.90 -7.46 -5.81
CA MET A 174 -10.14 -8.64 -5.46
C MET A 174 -9.91 -9.53 -6.69
N THR A 175 -8.67 -9.99 -6.86
CA THR A 175 -8.31 -11.03 -7.83
C THR A 175 -9.29 -12.20 -7.78
N ARG A 176 -9.89 -12.57 -8.91
CA ARG A 176 -10.83 -13.71 -8.96
C ARG A 176 -10.12 -15.06 -9.05
N ARG A 177 -8.92 -15.09 -9.64
CA ARG A 177 -8.10 -16.29 -9.78
C ARG A 177 -6.77 -16.10 -9.04
N PRO A 178 -6.71 -16.44 -7.74
CA PRO A 178 -5.48 -16.31 -6.98
C PRO A 178 -4.35 -17.12 -7.61
N LEU A 179 -3.14 -16.56 -7.61
CA LEU A 179 -1.95 -17.30 -7.96
C LEU A 179 -1.39 -18.00 -6.73
N THR A 180 -0.75 -19.15 -6.92
CA THR A 180 -0.17 -19.91 -5.81
C THR A 180 1.30 -20.19 -6.02
N PHE A 181 2.06 -20.18 -4.93
CA PHE A 181 3.44 -20.67 -4.88
C PHE A 181 3.63 -21.59 -3.66
N THR A 182 4.61 -22.46 -3.72
CA THR A 182 4.94 -23.46 -2.71
C THR A 182 6.30 -23.17 -2.08
N SER A 183 6.65 -23.90 -1.02
CA SER A 183 7.98 -23.79 -0.40
C SER A 183 9.14 -24.13 -1.34
N GLN A 184 8.88 -24.89 -2.41
CA GLN A 184 9.90 -25.23 -3.42
C GLN A 184 10.21 -24.05 -4.35
N ASP A 185 9.26 -23.12 -4.50
CA ASP A 185 9.41 -21.91 -5.32
C ASP A 185 10.12 -20.79 -4.56
N LEU A 186 10.40 -20.98 -3.26
CA LEU A 186 11.12 -20.01 -2.45
C LEU A 186 12.61 -20.02 -2.81
N PRO A 187 13.26 -18.84 -2.78
CA PRO A 187 14.69 -18.77 -2.94
C PRO A 187 15.38 -19.59 -1.83
N GLN A 188 16.32 -20.45 -2.24
CA GLN A 188 17.14 -21.25 -1.33
C GLN A 188 18.08 -20.37 -0.53
#